data_AF-A0A6G0ADN0-F1
#
_entry.id   AF-A0A6G0ADN0-F1
#
_cell.length_a   1.000
_cell.length_b   1.000
_cell.length_c   1.000
_cell.angle_alpha   90.00
_cell.angle_beta   90.00
_cell.angle_gamma   90.00
#
_symmetry.space_group_name_H-M   'P 1'
#
loop_
_entity.id
_entity.type
_entity.pdbx_description
1 polymer ?
#
loop_
_entity_poly.entity_id
_entity_poly.type
_entity_poly.pdbx_seq_one_letter_code
_entity_poly.pdbx_strand_id
1 'polypeptide(L)'
;MNDILKNNVSKFKSWLLASRPKTLLAAVVPVMVGSALAISMKKFFLSYSIVALLCSILIQVGTNFTNDLYDYLKGSDTVKRKGPRRVLASGLITVKAMKIAIVLVFG
;
A
#
# COMPACT_ATOMS: atom_id res chain seq x y z
N MET A 1 1.42 -23.31 -18.26
CA MET A 1 2.44 -22.80 -17.30
C MET A 1 1.91 -21.68 -16.38
N ASN A 2 0.97 -20.81 -16.83
CA ASN A 2 0.49 -19.67 -16.03
C ASN A 2 -0.59 -19.99 -14.97
N ASP A 3 -1.27 -21.14 -15.03
CA ASP A 3 -2.34 -21.46 -14.08
C ASP A 3 -1.88 -22.22 -12.82
N ILE A 4 -0.68 -22.82 -12.84
CA ILE A 4 -0.17 -23.60 -11.71
C ILE A 4 0.29 -22.69 -10.53
N LEU A 5 0.64 -21.43 -10.81
CA LEU A 5 1.06 -20.45 -9.80
C LEU A 5 -0.09 -19.62 -9.20
N LYS A 6 -1.31 -19.72 -9.75
CA LYS A 6 -2.47 -18.96 -9.27
C LYS A 6 -3.03 -19.48 -7.93
N ASN A 7 -2.71 -20.73 -7.56
CA ASN A 7 -3.46 -21.48 -6.56
C ASN A 7 -3.00 -21.40 -5.09
N ASN A 8 -1.97 -20.64 -4.72
CA ASN A 8 -1.44 -20.66 -3.34
C ASN A 8 -1.40 -19.33 -2.58
N VAL A 9 -1.95 -18.24 -3.13
CA VAL A 9 -2.00 -16.94 -2.43
C VAL A 9 -3.45 -16.55 -2.19
N SER A 10 -3.87 -16.51 -0.93
CA SER A 10 -5.22 -16.10 -0.55
C SER A 10 -5.50 -14.66 -0.97
N LYS A 11 -6.78 -14.31 -1.17
CA LYS A 11 -7.18 -12.92 -1.49
C LYS A 11 -6.62 -11.92 -0.48
N PHE A 12 -6.69 -12.25 0.81
CA PHE A 12 -6.13 -11.41 1.87
C PHE A 12 -4.62 -11.21 1.70
N LYS A 13 -3.87 -12.29 1.46
CA LYS A 13 -2.43 -12.23 1.26
C LYS A 13 -2.07 -11.42 0.00
N SER A 14 -2.87 -11.52 -1.07
CA SER A 14 -2.69 -10.70 -2.27
C SER A 14 -2.81 -9.20 -1.98
N TRP A 15 -3.82 -8.78 -1.21
CA TRP A 15 -3.98 -7.38 -0.79
C TRP A 15 -2.89 -6.92 0.18
N LEU A 16 -2.46 -7.80 1.09
CA LEU A 16 -1.32 -7.52 1.97
C LEU A 16 -0.01 -7.36 1.18
N LEU A 17 0.20 -8.13 0.10
CA LEU A 17 1.34 -7.90 -0.78
C LEU A 17 1.22 -6.56 -1.52
N ALA A 18 0.02 -6.24 -2.00
CA ALA A 18 -0.25 -4.99 -2.72
C ALA A 18 0.04 -3.74 -1.87
N SER A 19 -0.24 -3.81 -0.56
CA SER A 19 -0.01 -2.70 0.38
C SER A 19 1.47 -2.45 0.68
N ARG A 20 2.36 -3.38 0.29
CA ARG A 20 3.82 -3.34 0.47
C ARG A 20 4.20 -3.04 1.93
N PRO A 21 4.06 -4.01 2.85
CA PRO A 21 4.20 -3.80 4.29
C PRO A 21 5.53 -3.16 4.71
N LYS A 22 6.62 -3.51 4.01
CA LYS A 22 7.95 -2.92 4.25
C LYS A 22 7.99 -1.39 4.04
N THR A 23 7.15 -0.86 3.14
CA THR A 23 7.07 0.58 2.87
C THR A 23 6.16 1.32 3.84
N LEU A 24 5.30 0.61 4.58
CA LEU A 24 4.38 1.25 5.54
C LEU A 24 5.10 1.90 6.71
N LEU A 25 6.34 1.50 7.01
CA LEU A 25 7.19 2.19 7.98
C LEU A 25 7.39 3.67 7.62
N ALA A 26 7.42 4.00 6.33
CA ALA A 26 7.52 5.40 5.87
C ALA A 26 6.29 6.23 6.23
N ALA A 27 5.12 5.59 6.43
CA ALA A 27 3.90 6.26 6.89
C ALA A 27 3.90 6.52 8.40
N VAL A 28 4.59 5.68 9.18
CA VAL A 28 4.61 5.75 10.65
C VAL A 28 5.55 6.85 11.13
N VAL A 29 6.74 6.96 10.54
CA VAL A 29 7.80 7.88 11.01
C VAL A 29 7.33 9.35 11.07
N PRO A 30 6.68 9.93 10.05
CA PRO A 30 6.22 11.32 10.10
C PRO A 30 5.22 11.57 11.23
N VAL A 31 4.31 10.61 11.48
CA VAL A 31 3.31 10.71 12.53
C VAL A 31 3.95 10.63 13.91
N MET A 32 4.96 9.78 14.09
CA MET A 32 5.74 9.71 15.33
C MET A 32 6.49 11.02 15.59
N VAL A 33 7.13 11.60 14.57
CA VAL A 33 7.84 12.89 14.68
C VAL A 33 6.86 14.01 15.05
N GLY A 34 5.71 14.10 14.38
CA GLY A 34 4.67 15.09 14.70
C GLY A 34 4.10 14.90 16.10
N SER A 35 3.92 13.65 16.54
CA SER A 35 3.46 13.34 17.89
C SER A 35 4.48 13.76 18.96
N ALA A 36 5.78 13.49 18.73
CA ALA A 36 6.85 13.91 19.63
C ALA A 36 6.93 15.44 19.75
N LEU A 37 6.76 16.16 18.64
CA LEU A 37 6.68 17.62 18.64
C LEU A 37 5.45 18.14 19.41
N ALA A 38 4.29 17.51 19.23
CA ALA A 38 3.09 17.89 19.98
C ALA A 38 3.25 17.67 21.50
N ILE A 39 3.97 16.62 21.91
CA ILE A 39 4.31 16.35 23.31
C ILE A 39 5.18 17.48 23.87
N SER A 40 6.24 17.88 23.17
CA SER A 40 7.14 18.95 23.65
C SER A 40 6.43 20.30 23.81
N MET A 41 5.39 20.54 23.00
CA MET A 41 4.55 21.73 23.06
C MET A 41 3.39 21.64 24.05
N LYS A 42 3.24 20.54 24.80
CA LYS A 42 2.08 20.25 25.68
C LYS A 42 0.73 20.31 24.94
N LYS A 43 0.71 19.94 23.65
CA LYS A 43 -0.47 19.94 22.77
C LYS A 43 -0.77 18.54 22.20
N PHE A 44 -0.29 17.48 22.86
CA PHE A 44 -0.50 16.12 22.40
C PHE A 44 -1.91 15.62 22.73
N PHE A 45 -2.57 15.08 21.70
CA PHE A 45 -3.84 14.36 21.84
C PHE A 45 -3.71 13.02 21.13
N LEU A 46 -3.87 11.93 21.87
CA LEU A 46 -3.73 10.57 21.34
C LEU A 46 -4.71 10.30 20.19
N SER A 47 -5.94 10.83 20.29
CA SER A 47 -6.96 10.71 19.24
C SER A 47 -6.49 11.28 17.90
N TYR A 48 -5.85 12.46 17.90
CA TYR A 48 -5.35 13.08 16.68
C TYR A 48 -4.19 12.30 16.08
N SER A 49 -3.27 11.77 16.90
CA SER A 49 -2.18 10.91 16.42
C SER A 49 -2.69 9.60 15.81
N ILE A 50 -3.74 8.99 16.38
CA ILE A 50 -4.37 7.79 15.82
C ILE A 50 -5.01 8.10 14.46
N VAL A 51 -5.79 9.19 14.36
CA VAL A 51 -6.40 9.60 13.09
C VAL A 51 -5.32 9.91 12.05
N ALA A 52 -4.28 10.65 12.41
CA ALA A 52 -3.15 10.94 11.53
C ALA A 52 -2.43 9.68 11.06
N LEU A 53 -2.24 8.69 11.95
CA LEU A 53 -1.63 7.41 11.61
C LEU A 53 -2.49 6.62 10.62
N LEU A 54 -3.81 6.55 10.85
CA LEU A 54 -4.73 5.89 9.94
C LEU A 54 -4.72 6.55 8.56
N CYS A 55 -4.82 7.89 8.48
CA CYS A 55 -4.72 8.62 7.23
C CYS A 55 -3.38 8.39 6.52
N SER A 56 -2.26 8.47 7.26
CA SER A 56 -0.92 8.26 6.70
C SER A 56 -0.75 6.85 6.12
N ILE A 57 -1.22 5.82 6.83
CA ILE A 57 -1.20 4.44 6.35
C ILE A 57 -2.07 4.30 5.09
N LEU A 58 -3.29 4.83 5.09
CA LEU A 58 -4.17 4.78 3.92
C LEU A 58 -3.53 5.47 2.71
N ILE A 59 -2.97 6.67 2.87
CA ILE A 59 -2.26 7.38 1.80
C ILE A 59 -1.10 6.54 1.25
N GLN A 60 -0.31 5.91 2.12
CA GLN A 60 0.81 5.06 1.70
C GLN A 60 0.33 3.82 0.94
N VAL A 61 -0.75 3.18 1.40
CA VAL A 61 -1.39 2.05 0.71
C VAL A 61 -1.94 2.48 -0.65
N GLY A 62 -2.67 3.59 -0.72
CA GLY A 62 -3.22 4.14 -1.96
C GLY A 62 -2.13 4.48 -2.98
N THR A 63 -1.03 5.06 -2.52
CA THR A 63 0.16 5.35 -3.36
C THR A 63 0.79 4.05 -3.88
N ASN A 64 0.90 3.03 -3.04
CA ASN A 64 1.42 1.71 -3.44
C ASN A 64 0.54 1.02 -4.49
N PHE A 65 -0.79 1.08 -4.33
CA PHE A 65 -1.76 0.55 -5.28
C PHE A 65 -1.70 1.29 -6.62
N THR A 66 -1.67 2.62 -6.56
CA THR A 66 -1.56 3.50 -7.74
C THR A 66 -0.27 3.21 -8.52
N ASN A 67 0.85 3.03 -7.81
CA ASN A 67 2.12 2.65 -8.41
C ASN A 67 2.11 1.24 -9.02
N ASP A 68 1.37 0.27 -8.47
CA ASP A 68 1.18 -1.05 -9.11
C ASP A 68 0.39 -0.90 -10.42
N LEU A 69 -0.69 -0.13 -10.39
CA LEU A 69 -1.54 0.11 -11.54
C LEU A 69 -0.81 0.82 -12.68
N TYR A 70 -0.10 1.90 -12.39
CA TYR A 70 0.64 2.64 -13.42
C TYR A 70 1.81 1.82 -13.98
N ASP A 71 2.55 1.08 -13.15
CA ASP A 71 3.63 0.20 -13.63
C ASP A 71 3.09 -0.90 -14.55
N TYR A 72 1.94 -1.48 -14.19
CA TYR A 72 1.24 -2.49 -15.00
C TYR A 72 0.79 -1.92 -16.34
N LEU A 73 0.13 -0.76 -16.34
CA LEU A 73 -0.37 -0.13 -17.56
C LEU A 73 0.75 0.36 -18.49
N LYS A 74 1.89 0.79 -17.95
CA LYS A 74 3.07 1.20 -18.72
C LYS A 74 3.87 0.03 -19.28
N GLY A 75 3.52 -1.22 -18.97
CA GLY A 75 4.27 -2.41 -19.38
C GLY A 75 5.69 -2.47 -18.79
N SER A 76 5.96 -1.72 -17.72
CA SER A 76 7.28 -1.68 -17.06
C SER A 76 7.56 -2.95 -16.24
N ASP A 77 6.55 -3.78 -16.02
CA ASP A 77 6.65 -5.08 -15.35
C ASP A 77 7.08 -6.17 -16.34
N THR A 78 8.39 -6.25 -16.57
CA THR A 78 9.02 -7.35 -17.33
C THR A 78 9.54 -8.44 -16.39
N VAL A 79 9.75 -9.66 -16.90
CA VAL A 79 10.28 -10.83 -16.17
C VAL A 79 11.66 -10.55 -15.52
N LYS A 80 12.38 -9.54 -16.02
CA LYS A 80 13.70 -9.13 -15.52
C LYS A 80 13.65 -8.17 -14.32
N ARG A 81 12.47 -7.76 -13.84
CA ARG A 81 12.36 -6.81 -12.73
C ARG A 81 12.90 -7.43 -11.43
N LYS A 82 13.91 -6.80 -10.84
CA LYS A 82 14.34 -7.05 -9.45
C LYS A 82 13.45 -6.22 -8.52
N GLY A 83 12.54 -6.86 -7.80
CA GLY A 83 11.64 -6.20 -6.86
C GLY A 83 10.57 -7.14 -6.29
N PRO A 84 9.82 -6.70 -5.27
CA PRO A 84 8.71 -7.49 -4.72
C PRO A 84 7.66 -7.77 -5.80
N ARG A 85 7.04 -8.96 -5.71
CA ARG A 85 6.02 -9.42 -6.66
C ARG A 85 4.90 -8.38 -6.79
N ARG A 86 4.68 -7.90 -8.01
CA ARG A 86 3.56 -7.01 -8.38
C ARG A 86 2.28 -7.81 -8.55
N VAL A 87 1.21 -7.36 -7.90
CA VAL A 87 -0.03 -8.14 -7.79
C VAL A 87 -0.86 -8.11 -9.08
N LEU A 88 -0.79 -7.01 -9.84
CA LEU A 88 -1.46 -6.89 -11.14
C LEU A 88 -0.73 -7.70 -12.21
N ALA A 89 0.59 -7.51 -12.35
CA ALA A 89 1.41 -8.25 -13.31
C ALA A 89 1.39 -9.77 -13.07
N SER A 90 1.22 -10.21 -11.82
CA SER A 90 1.10 -11.63 -11.49
C SER A 90 -0.34 -12.16 -11.50
N GLY A 91 -1.32 -11.36 -11.91
CA GLY A 91 -2.72 -11.76 -12.06
C GLY A 91 -3.44 -12.09 -10.75
N LEU A 92 -2.88 -11.70 -9.60
CA LEU A 92 -3.46 -11.95 -8.27
C LEU A 92 -4.63 -11.02 -7.95
N ILE A 93 -4.61 -9.81 -8.52
CA ILE A 93 -5.66 -8.80 -8.41
C ILE A 93 -5.99 -8.30 -9.82
N THR A 94 -7.26 -7.99 -10.10
CA THR A 94 -7.67 -7.43 -11.39
C THR A 94 -7.51 -5.92 -11.42
N VAL A 95 -7.31 -5.35 -12.61
CA VAL A 95 -7.26 -3.88 -12.78
C VAL A 95 -8.52 -3.19 -12.24
N LYS A 96 -9.69 -3.78 -12.49
CA LYS A 96 -10.97 -3.25 -11.98
C LYS A 96 -10.99 -3.21 -10.45
N ALA A 97 -10.60 -4.30 -9.80
CA ALA A 97 -10.55 -4.35 -8.34
C ALA A 97 -9.53 -3.36 -7.75
N MET A 98 -8.36 -3.22 -8.39
CA MET A 98 -7.34 -2.26 -7.96
C MET A 98 -7.85 -0.81 -8.06
N LYS A 99 -8.52 -0.44 -9.17
CA LYS A 99 -9.11 0.90 -9.32
C LYS A 99 -10.14 1.21 -8.23
N ILE A 100 -11.01 0.25 -7.91
CA ILE A 100 -11.98 0.41 -6.81
C ILE A 100 -11.26 0.58 -5.48
N ALA A 101 -10.25 -0.24 -5.20
CA ALA A 101 -9.47 -0.15 -3.96
C ALA A 101 -8.75 1.19 -3.82
N ILE A 102 -8.21 1.75 -4.92
CA ILE A 102 -7.59 3.10 -4.93
C ILE A 102 -8.63 4.15 -4.54
N VAL A 103 -9.83 4.12 -5.12
CA VAL A 103 -10.90 5.06 -4.78
C VAL A 103 -11.31 4.92 -3.31
N LEU A 104 -11.45 3.71 -2.79
CA LEU A 104 -11.83 3.47 -1.39
C LEU A 104 -10.77 3.88 -0.38
N VAL A 105 -9.50 3.87 -0.75
CA VAL A 105 -8.40 4.22 0.17
C VAL A 105 -8.13 5.73 0.18
N PHE A 106 -8.46 6.44 -0.90
CA PHE A 106 -8.31 7.91 -0.99
C PHE A 106 -9.60 8.70 -0.75
N GLY A 107 -10.77 8.10 -0.95
CA GLY A 107 -12.07 8.72 -0.69
C GLY A 107 -12.49 8.56 0.77
#